data_AF-A0A926ED35-F1
#
_entry.id   AF-A0A926ED35-F1
#
_cell.length_a   1.000
_cell.length_b   1.000
_cell.length_c   1.000
_cell.angle_alpha   90.00
_cell.angle_beta   90.00
_cell.angle_gamma   90.00
#
_symmetry.space_group_name_H-M   'P 1'
#
loop_
_entity.id
_entity.type
_entity.pdbx_description
1 polymer ?
#
loop_
_entity_poly.entity_id
_entity_poly.type
_entity_poly.pdbx_seq_one_letter_code
_entity_poly.pdbx_strand_id
1 'polypeptide(L)'
;MKRNNIVKSAIALIMALVLTFALAACSGGEKKKEAEYKQQVADISTEVQKVFTNFSNTLPTLDPEDENSLSTIEGMIDEMETSFEKYGKLTAPKKYEPVQTLLNESTDMALKGLGIIREEIKGFFGSEGTGDTAKLQEGTQLLMDAALKLQEAGEKGDEIDSK
;
A
#
# COMPACT_ATOMS: atom_id res chain seq x y z
N MET A 1 -10.06 24.08 -10.41
CA MET A 1 -9.18 23.29 -11.29
C MET A 1 -7.70 23.20 -10.86
N LYS A 2 -6.88 24.27 -10.82
CA LYS A 2 -5.42 24.13 -10.52
C LYS A 2 -5.08 23.44 -9.18
N ARG A 3 -5.85 23.69 -8.11
CA ARG A 3 -5.60 23.12 -6.76
C ARG A 3 -5.77 21.60 -6.74
N ASN A 4 -6.81 21.07 -7.39
CA ASN A 4 -7.13 19.63 -7.38
C ASN A 4 -6.10 18.83 -8.18
N ASN A 5 -5.58 19.38 -9.28
CA ASN A 5 -4.53 18.71 -10.06
C ASN A 5 -3.19 18.67 -9.31
N ILE A 6 -2.85 19.70 -8.54
CA ILE A 6 -1.64 19.71 -7.70
C ILE A 6 -1.74 18.65 -6.59
N VAL A 7 -2.90 18.53 -5.92
CA VAL A 7 -3.12 17.52 -4.87
C VAL A 7 -3.03 16.10 -5.42
N LYS A 8 -3.67 15.83 -6.57
CA LYS A 8 -3.59 14.53 -7.25
C LYS A 8 -2.17 14.15 -7.64
N SER A 9 -1.43 15.10 -8.23
CA SER A 9 -0.03 14.89 -8.59
C SER A 9 0.86 14.67 -7.36
N ALA A 10 0.59 15.34 -6.24
CA ALA A 10 1.36 15.15 -5.00
C ALA A 10 1.14 13.76 -4.39
N ILE A 11 -0.12 13.30 -4.31
CA ILE A 11 -0.45 11.95 -3.81
C ILE A 11 0.17 10.88 -4.70
N ALA A 12 0.00 11.00 -6.02
CA ALA A 12 0.56 10.05 -6.98
C ALA A 12 2.08 9.94 -6.90
N LEU A 13 2.77 11.08 -6.70
CA LEU A 13 4.23 11.11 -6.63
C LEU A 13 4.75 10.48 -5.33
N ILE A 14 4.03 10.63 -4.21
CA ILE A 14 4.38 9.99 -2.95
C ILE A 14 4.11 8.48 -3.01
N MET A 15 3.01 8.07 -3.64
CA MET A 15 2.65 6.65 -3.81
C MET A 15 3.61 5.92 -4.76
N ALA A 16 4.18 6.61 -5.76
CA ALA A 16 5.21 6.05 -6.63
C ALA A 16 6.51 5.71 -5.88
N LEU A 17 6.83 6.42 -4.78
CA LEU A 17 8.01 6.13 -3.94
C LEU A 17 7.87 4.84 -3.13
N VAL A 18 6.64 4.35 -2.91
CA VAL A 18 6.35 3.10 -2.19
C VAL A 18 6.67 1.85 -3.02
N LEU A 19 6.97 2.00 -4.32
CA LEU A 19 7.04 0.90 -5.28
C LEU A 19 8.36 0.09 -5.29
N THR A 20 9.28 0.25 -4.34
CA THR A 20 10.59 -0.45 -4.38
C THR A 20 10.71 -1.57 -3.36
N PHE A 21 9.95 -2.68 -3.53
CA PHE A 21 10.13 -3.91 -2.75
C PHE A 21 10.31 -5.11 -3.67
N ALA A 22 11.56 -5.47 -3.97
CA ALA A 22 11.88 -6.75 -4.59
C ALA A 22 12.34 -7.72 -3.50
N LEU A 23 11.40 -8.45 -2.90
CA LEU A 23 11.70 -9.61 -2.06
C LEU A 23 12.17 -10.74 -2.99
N ALA A 24 13.49 -10.96 -3.04
CA ALA A 24 14.07 -12.04 -3.83
C ALA A 24 13.84 -13.38 -3.12
N ALA A 25 12.87 -14.16 -3.57
CA ALA A 25 12.68 -15.54 -3.09
C ALA A 25 13.81 -16.45 -3.64
N CYS A 26 14.96 -16.46 -2.98
CA CYS A 26 16.04 -17.41 -3.27
C CYS A 26 15.75 -18.77 -2.64
N SER A 27 15.19 -19.71 -3.42
CA SER A 27 14.85 -21.07 -3.01
C SER A 27 16.11 -21.97 -2.94
N GLY A 28 16.75 -22.06 -1.78
CA GLY A 28 17.88 -22.97 -1.55
C GLY A 28 17.82 -23.67 -0.20
N GLY A 29 17.14 -24.84 -0.13
CA GLY A 29 17.22 -25.75 1.02
C GLY A 29 16.17 -25.60 2.14
N GLU A 30 15.16 -24.75 1.98
CA GLU A 30 14.17 -24.46 3.02
C GLU A 30 13.08 -25.53 3.20
N LYS A 31 12.47 -25.57 4.40
CA LYS A 31 11.30 -26.40 4.67
C LYS A 31 10.11 -25.91 3.84
N LYS A 32 9.29 -26.84 3.32
CA LYS A 32 8.12 -26.54 2.48
C LYS A 32 7.24 -25.37 2.99
N LYS A 33 6.96 -25.32 4.30
CA LYS A 33 6.14 -24.26 4.91
C LYS A 33 6.81 -22.86 4.91
N GLU A 34 8.14 -22.82 4.99
CA GLU A 34 8.90 -21.56 4.95
C GLU A 34 8.92 -21.02 3.52
N ALA A 35 9.17 -21.89 2.54
CA ALA A 35 9.09 -21.55 1.13
C ALA A 35 7.67 -21.10 0.72
N GLU A 36 6.63 -21.79 1.18
CA GLU A 36 5.22 -21.39 0.94
C GLU A 36 4.91 -20.01 1.53
N TYR A 37 5.31 -19.76 2.78
CA TYR A 37 5.10 -18.46 3.42
C TYR A 37 5.81 -17.33 2.66
N LYS A 38 7.07 -17.52 2.29
CA LYS A 38 7.82 -16.52 1.51
C LYS A 38 7.22 -16.25 0.14
N GLN A 39 6.78 -17.31 -0.55
CA GLN A 39 6.12 -17.15 -1.84
C GLN A 39 4.84 -16.35 -1.68
N GLN A 40 4.02 -16.65 -0.67
CA GLN A 40 2.80 -15.89 -0.38
C GLN A 40 3.10 -14.42 -0.07
N VAL A 41 4.12 -14.13 0.74
CA VAL A 41 4.54 -12.75 1.01
C VAL A 41 4.98 -12.05 -0.27
N ALA A 42 5.80 -12.70 -1.10
CA ALA A 42 6.28 -12.12 -2.37
C ALA A 42 5.14 -11.88 -3.38
N ASP A 43 4.18 -12.81 -3.46
CA ASP A 43 3.00 -12.69 -4.32
C ASP A 43 2.14 -11.50 -3.88
N ILE A 44 1.89 -11.37 -2.58
CA ILE A 44 1.12 -10.24 -2.02
C ILE A 44 1.88 -8.92 -2.22
N SER A 45 3.21 -8.89 -2.02
CA SER A 45 4.03 -7.70 -2.30
C SER A 45 3.94 -7.25 -3.75
N THR A 46 3.95 -8.20 -4.68
CA THR A 46 3.79 -7.92 -6.12
C THR A 46 2.40 -7.36 -6.41
N GLU A 47 1.37 -7.91 -5.77
CA GLU A 47 -0.01 -7.42 -5.91
C GLU A 47 -0.16 -5.99 -5.38
N VAL A 48 0.30 -5.73 -4.15
CA VAL A 48 0.30 -4.38 -3.55
C VAL A 48 1.03 -3.39 -4.46
N GLN A 49 2.23 -3.74 -4.93
CA GLN A 49 3.00 -2.89 -5.83
C GLN A 49 2.22 -2.57 -7.12
N LYS A 50 1.55 -3.57 -7.71
CA LYS A 50 0.75 -3.39 -8.92
C LYS A 50 -0.44 -2.45 -8.69
N VAL A 51 -1.19 -2.65 -7.61
CA VAL A 51 -2.35 -1.80 -7.30
C VAL A 51 -1.92 -0.36 -7.01
N PHE A 52 -0.83 -0.16 -6.26
CA PHE A 52 -0.27 1.18 -5.99
C PHE A 52 0.25 1.86 -7.25
N THR A 53 0.86 1.11 -8.16
CA THR A 53 1.31 1.63 -9.46
C THR A 53 0.10 2.10 -10.28
N ASN A 54 -0.95 1.29 -10.33
CA ASN A 54 -2.19 1.64 -11.03
C ASN A 54 -2.80 2.91 -10.43
N PHE A 55 -2.94 2.97 -9.10
CA PHE A 55 -3.46 4.15 -8.41
C PHE A 55 -2.65 5.41 -8.73
N SER A 56 -1.32 5.33 -8.62
CA SER A 56 -0.41 6.46 -8.88
C SER A 56 -0.49 6.96 -10.33
N ASN A 57 -0.67 6.04 -11.28
CA ASN A 57 -0.77 6.39 -12.70
C ASN A 57 -2.15 6.92 -13.08
N THR A 58 -3.23 6.43 -12.44
CA THR A 58 -4.61 6.80 -12.78
C THR A 58 -5.07 8.06 -12.06
N LEU A 59 -4.71 8.26 -10.79
CA LEU A 59 -5.17 9.41 -10.01
C LEU A 59 -4.98 10.77 -10.72
N PRO A 60 -3.82 11.07 -11.36
CA PRO A 60 -3.61 12.33 -12.06
C PRO A 60 -4.47 12.51 -13.32
N THR A 61 -4.94 11.41 -13.93
CA THR A 61 -5.71 11.44 -15.19
C THR A 61 -7.21 11.61 -14.97
N LEU A 62 -7.68 11.45 -13.74
CA LEU A 62 -9.10 11.49 -13.41
C LEU A 62 -9.63 12.93 -13.33
N ASP A 63 -10.84 13.13 -13.84
CA ASP A 63 -11.53 14.41 -13.85
C ASP A 63 -12.32 14.55 -12.53
N PRO A 64 -12.05 15.57 -11.70
CA PRO A 64 -12.78 15.72 -10.45
C PRO A 64 -14.24 16.14 -10.64
N GLU A 65 -14.66 16.48 -11.86
CA GLU A 65 -16.04 16.82 -12.20
C GLU A 65 -16.81 15.63 -12.82
N ASP A 66 -16.14 14.51 -13.09
CA ASP A 66 -16.75 13.28 -13.59
C ASP A 66 -17.15 12.36 -12.43
N GLU A 67 -18.44 12.01 -12.37
CA GLU A 67 -19.00 11.13 -11.34
C GLU A 67 -18.34 9.74 -11.32
N ASN A 68 -17.85 9.25 -12.47
CA ASN A 68 -17.17 7.94 -12.53
C ASN A 68 -15.76 7.98 -11.93
N SER A 69 -15.14 9.15 -11.87
CA SER A 69 -13.77 9.30 -11.40
C SER A 69 -13.64 9.06 -9.89
N LEU A 70 -14.64 9.49 -9.09
CA LEU A 70 -14.68 9.18 -7.66
C LEU A 70 -14.85 7.68 -7.42
N SER A 71 -15.81 7.04 -8.12
CA SER A 71 -16.04 5.60 -8.00
C SER A 71 -14.81 4.78 -8.41
N THR A 72 -14.06 5.23 -9.42
CA THR A 72 -12.82 4.59 -9.86
C THR A 72 -11.77 4.62 -8.74
N ILE A 73 -11.58 5.75 -8.08
CA ILE A 73 -10.64 5.90 -6.97
C ILE A 73 -11.06 5.05 -5.77
N GLU A 74 -12.34 5.08 -5.41
CA GLU A 74 -12.84 4.27 -4.30
C GLU A 74 -12.60 2.77 -4.56
N GLY A 75 -12.83 2.30 -5.80
CA GLY A 75 -12.54 0.92 -6.18
C GLY A 75 -11.05 0.58 -6.09
N MET A 76 -10.16 1.49 -6.48
CA MET A 76 -8.71 1.28 -6.32
C MET A 76 -8.30 1.25 -4.83
N ILE A 77 -8.94 2.06 -3.98
CA ILE A 77 -8.72 2.02 -2.53
C ILE A 77 -9.17 0.67 -1.97
N ASP A 78 -10.34 0.15 -2.38
CA ASP A 78 -10.82 -1.18 -1.99
C ASP A 78 -9.83 -2.29 -2.41
N GLU A 79 -9.26 -2.20 -3.61
CA GLU A 79 -8.22 -3.14 -4.08
C GLU A 79 -6.95 -3.08 -3.23
N MET A 80 -6.52 -1.87 -2.84
CA MET A 80 -5.36 -1.68 -1.97
C MET A 80 -5.60 -2.25 -0.57
N GLU A 81 -6.75 -1.95 0.05
CA GLU A 81 -7.14 -2.49 1.36
C GLU A 81 -7.18 -4.02 1.33
N THR A 82 -7.82 -4.60 0.30
CA THR A 82 -7.89 -6.05 0.11
C THR A 82 -6.50 -6.67 0.00
N SER A 83 -5.57 -6.01 -0.69
CA SER A 83 -4.20 -6.48 -0.86
C SER A 83 -3.43 -6.47 0.47
N PHE A 84 -3.56 -5.40 1.27
CA PHE A 84 -2.92 -5.31 2.59
C PHE A 84 -3.51 -6.29 3.61
N GLU A 85 -4.81 -6.53 3.58
CA GLU A 85 -5.43 -7.53 4.46
C GLU A 85 -4.90 -8.95 4.23
N LYS A 86 -4.41 -9.26 3.02
CA LYS A 86 -3.84 -10.59 2.73
C LYS A 86 -2.63 -10.88 3.59
N TYR A 87 -1.80 -9.88 3.92
CA TYR A 87 -0.67 -10.07 4.83
C TYR A 87 -1.11 -10.52 6.22
N GLY A 88 -2.15 -9.90 6.79
CA GLY A 88 -2.66 -10.25 8.12
C GLY A 88 -3.33 -11.63 8.18
N LYS A 89 -3.70 -12.20 7.03
CA LYS A 89 -4.29 -13.55 6.91
C LYS A 89 -3.23 -14.65 6.79
N LEU A 90 -1.95 -14.31 6.65
CA LEU A 90 -0.87 -15.29 6.57
C LEU A 90 -0.61 -15.96 7.92
N THR A 91 -0.22 -17.23 7.86
CA THR A 91 0.25 -17.97 9.04
C THR A 91 1.75 -18.12 8.94
N ALA A 92 2.49 -17.29 9.68
CA ALA A 92 3.93 -17.34 9.68
C ALA A 92 4.47 -18.58 10.40
N PRO A 93 5.51 -19.25 9.85
CA PRO A 93 6.32 -20.17 10.62
C PRO A 93 6.99 -19.46 11.79
N LYS A 94 7.26 -20.18 12.89
CA LYS A 94 7.89 -19.61 14.10
C LYS A 94 9.15 -18.78 13.84
N LYS A 95 9.98 -19.20 12.86
CA LYS A 95 11.20 -18.47 12.45
C LYS A 95 10.89 -17.06 11.92
N TYR A 96 9.74 -16.87 11.29
CA TYR A 96 9.29 -15.64 10.61
C TYR A 96 8.23 -14.86 11.38
N GLU A 97 7.91 -15.20 12.64
CA GLU A 97 7.02 -14.38 13.50
C GLU A 97 7.44 -12.89 13.56
N PRO A 98 8.75 -12.53 13.61
CA PRO A 98 9.16 -11.13 13.54
C PRO A 98 8.82 -10.46 12.20
N VAL A 99 8.90 -11.18 11.08
CA VAL A 99 8.50 -10.68 9.76
C VAL A 99 6.99 -10.44 9.76
N GLN A 100 6.19 -11.38 10.25
CA GLN A 100 4.74 -11.23 10.34
C GLN A 100 4.32 -10.03 11.20
N THR A 101 5.06 -9.74 12.26
CA THR A 101 4.79 -8.57 13.11
C THR A 101 4.92 -7.28 12.31
N LEU A 102 6.00 -7.13 11.52
CA LEU A 102 6.22 -5.97 10.66
C LEU A 102 5.20 -5.87 9.53
N LEU A 103 4.81 -7.01 8.93
CA LEU A 103 3.75 -7.06 7.94
C LEU A 103 2.40 -6.62 8.53
N ASN A 104 2.08 -7.02 9.76
CA ASN A 104 0.85 -6.58 10.45
C ASN A 104 0.89 -5.08 10.78
N GLU A 105 2.02 -4.55 11.26
CA GLU A 105 2.21 -3.11 11.49
C GLU A 105 2.00 -2.33 10.18
N SER A 106 2.56 -2.83 9.07
CA SER A 106 2.36 -2.26 7.74
C SER A 106 0.88 -2.25 7.34
N THR A 107 0.19 -3.39 7.46
CA THR A 107 -1.25 -3.50 7.18
C THR A 107 -2.06 -2.50 7.99
N ASP A 108 -1.82 -2.39 9.31
CA ASP A 108 -2.55 -1.46 10.17
C ASP A 108 -2.35 0.01 9.76
N MET A 109 -1.12 0.40 9.42
CA MET A 109 -0.82 1.75 8.96
C MET A 109 -1.46 2.02 7.60
N ALA A 110 -1.35 1.08 6.67
CA ALA A 110 -1.92 1.21 5.34
C ALA A 110 -3.44 1.35 5.36
N LEU A 111 -4.13 0.49 6.12
CA LEU A 111 -5.60 0.54 6.23
C LEU A 111 -6.07 1.86 6.86
N LYS A 112 -5.36 2.37 7.87
CA LYS A 112 -5.66 3.70 8.44
C LYS A 112 -5.43 4.83 7.42
N GLY A 113 -4.31 4.79 6.71
CA GLY A 113 -3.98 5.80 5.70
C GLY A 113 -4.99 5.83 4.54
N LEU A 114 -5.36 4.65 4.03
CA LEU A 114 -6.37 4.48 2.98
C LEU A 114 -7.76 4.96 3.44
N GLY A 115 -8.14 4.69 4.69
CA GLY A 115 -9.38 5.22 5.27
C GLY A 115 -9.43 6.75 5.27
N ILE A 116 -8.35 7.41 5.72
CA ILE A 116 -8.27 8.88 5.69
C ILE A 116 -8.33 9.41 4.25
N ILE A 117 -7.59 8.80 3.32
CA ILE A 117 -7.62 9.22 1.91
C ILE A 117 -9.02 9.06 1.32
N ARG A 118 -9.71 7.96 1.62
CA ARG A 118 -11.09 7.70 1.15
C ARG A 118 -12.06 8.78 1.63
N GLU A 119 -11.95 9.18 2.89
CA GLU A 119 -12.81 10.24 3.45
C GLU A 119 -12.53 11.59 2.78
N GLU A 120 -11.25 11.97 2.69
CA GLU A 120 -10.88 13.30 2.23
C GLU A 120 -11.00 13.47 0.72
N ILE A 121 -10.74 12.42 -0.08
CA ILE A 121 -10.79 12.49 -1.54
C ILE A 121 -12.21 12.81 -2.06
N LYS A 122 -13.25 12.40 -1.33
CA LYS A 122 -14.65 12.80 -1.60
C LYS A 122 -14.82 14.31 -1.62
N GLY A 123 -14.15 15.01 -0.69
CA GLY A 123 -14.17 16.47 -0.62
C GLY A 123 -13.41 17.16 -1.77
N PHE A 124 -12.51 16.46 -2.46
CA PHE A 124 -11.76 16.98 -3.62
C PHE A 124 -12.41 16.63 -4.97
N PHE A 125 -13.19 15.56 -5.02
CA PHE A 125 -14.00 15.14 -6.17
C PHE A 125 -15.46 15.65 -6.09
N GLY A 126 -15.81 16.39 -5.04
CA GLY A 126 -17.07 17.11 -4.93
C GLY A 126 -16.96 18.56 -5.43
N SER A 127 -18.08 19.11 -5.90
CA SER A 127 -18.20 20.50 -6.38
C SER A 127 -17.92 21.56 -5.31
N GLU A 128 -17.97 21.18 -4.03
CA GLU A 128 -17.79 22.10 -2.90
C GLU A 128 -16.32 22.29 -2.46
N GLY A 129 -15.39 21.43 -2.91
CA GLY A 129 -13.95 21.60 -2.67
C GLY A 129 -13.54 21.64 -1.19
N THR A 130 -14.21 20.86 -0.34
CA THR A 130 -14.12 20.86 1.13
C THR A 130 -13.03 19.96 1.71
N GLY A 131 -12.34 19.18 0.89
CA GLY A 131 -11.34 18.23 1.38
C GLY A 131 -10.17 18.90 2.11
N ASP A 132 -9.68 18.26 3.17
CA ASP A 132 -8.59 18.74 4.01
C ASP A 132 -7.24 18.22 3.50
N THR A 133 -6.43 19.12 2.95
CA THR A 133 -5.09 18.78 2.45
C THR A 133 -4.15 18.28 3.55
N ALA A 134 -4.30 18.75 4.79
CA ALA A 134 -3.45 18.31 5.89
C ALA A 134 -3.76 16.86 6.28
N LYS A 135 -5.03 16.48 6.31
CA LYS A 135 -5.43 15.10 6.54
C LYS A 135 -5.08 14.18 5.38
N LEU A 136 -5.22 14.63 4.13
CA LEU A 136 -4.69 13.85 3.00
C LEU A 136 -3.19 13.59 3.14
N GLN A 137 -2.43 14.58 3.60
CA GLN A 137 -1.01 14.41 3.86
C GLN A 137 -0.75 13.43 5.02
N GLU A 138 -1.56 13.45 6.08
CA GLU A 138 -1.50 12.46 7.16
C GLU A 138 -1.77 11.03 6.65
N GLY A 139 -2.84 10.83 5.88
CA GLY A 139 -3.16 9.54 5.29
C GLY A 139 -2.07 9.04 4.33
N THR A 140 -1.49 9.97 3.56
CA THR A 140 -0.36 9.67 2.67
C THR A 140 0.91 9.30 3.45
N GLN A 141 1.19 9.98 4.56
CA GLN A 141 2.34 9.66 5.43
C GLN A 141 2.18 8.26 6.05
N LEU A 142 0.98 7.89 6.48
CA LEU A 142 0.73 6.53 6.98
C LEU A 142 1.00 5.45 5.91
N LEU A 143 0.73 5.73 4.63
CA LEU A 143 1.09 4.81 3.55
C LEU A 143 2.59 4.73 3.30
N MET A 144 3.32 5.84 3.46
CA MET A 144 4.78 5.82 3.45
C MET A 144 5.35 5.00 4.61
N ASP A 145 4.80 5.18 5.81
CA ASP A 145 5.25 4.44 6.99
C ASP A 145 4.95 2.94 6.84
N ALA A 146 3.79 2.60 6.26
CA ALA A 146 3.45 1.23 5.91
C ALA A 146 4.45 0.62 4.92
N ALA A 147 4.87 1.39 3.91
CA ALA A 147 5.89 0.97 2.95
C ALA A 147 7.22 0.68 3.64
N LEU A 148 7.68 1.58 4.53
CA LEU A 148 8.91 1.37 5.31
C LEU A 148 8.81 0.07 6.13
N LYS A 149 7.64 -0.25 6.69
CA LYS A 149 7.42 -1.52 7.39
C LYS A 149 7.47 -2.75 6.49
N LEU A 150 7.01 -2.66 5.24
CA LEU A 150 7.23 -3.74 4.26
C LEU A 150 8.73 -3.91 3.95
N GLN A 151 9.48 -2.81 3.88
CA GLN A 151 10.94 -2.87 3.72
C GLN A 151 11.61 -3.59 4.87
N GLU A 152 11.32 -3.15 6.10
CA GLU A 152 11.85 -3.74 7.33
C GLU A 152 11.50 -5.23 7.40
N ALA A 153 10.28 -5.61 7.00
CA ALA A 153 9.86 -7.01 6.94
C ALA A 153 10.71 -7.81 5.95
N GLY A 154 11.02 -7.24 4.78
CA GLY A 154 11.89 -7.87 3.79
C GLY A 154 13.33 -8.04 4.29
N GLU A 155 13.93 -6.96 4.80
CA GLU A 155 15.27 -6.99 5.40
C GLU A 155 15.34 -8.00 6.56
N LYS A 156 14.28 -8.11 7.35
CA LYS A 156 14.20 -9.08 8.44
C LYS A 156 14.15 -10.52 7.92
N GLY A 157 13.44 -10.76 6.81
CA GLY A 157 13.43 -12.05 6.11
C GLY A 157 14.84 -12.46 5.66
N ASP A 158 15.57 -11.55 5.01
CA ASP A 158 16.93 -11.78 4.54
C ASP A 158 17.92 -12.03 5.68
N GLU A 159 17.78 -11.31 6.80
CA GLU A 159 18.58 -11.52 8.01
C GLU A 159 18.33 -12.91 8.62
N ILE A 160 17.08 -13.38 8.58
CA ILE A 160 16.68 -14.70 9.07
C ILE A 160 17.27 -15.80 8.18
N ASP A 161 17.36 -15.59 6.87
CA ASP A 161 17.91 -16.54 5.90
C ASP A 161 19.42 -16.63 5.92
N SER A 162 20.08 -15.53 6.27
CA SER A 162 21.53 -15.45 6.35
C SER A 162 22.12 -16.10 7.61
N LYS A 163 21.28 -16.67 8.49
CA LYS A 163 21.64 -17.33 9.76
C LYS A 163 21.33 -18.83 9.73
#